data_AF-A0A374WGU3-F1
#
_entry.id   AF-A0A374WGU3-F1
#
_cell.length_a   1.000
_cell.length_b   1.000
_cell.length_c   1.000
_cell.angle_alpha   90.00
_cell.angle_beta   90.00
_cell.angle_gamma   90.00
#
_symmetry.space_group_name_H-M   'P 1'
#
loop_
_entity.id
_entity.type
_entity.pdbx_description
1 polymer ?
#
loop_
_entity_poly.entity_id
_entity_poly.type
_entity_poly.pdbx_seq_one_letter_code
_entity_poly.pdbx_strand_id
1 'polypeptide(L)'
;MDYTDKDDVDALLYTTTICNIAGVMYAFEVFRHTLANEKIAHEMISVLERETAVLSQFQTKQETSDLGSTEVTPGMIGELIATLIMSGLDAHYALEEMELCDLPLYIEAYERKKKEQMESDRLWTYLNILPHVDGKKLPSARDLYSFPWEEMEDMKEAERALAEDAETFEIFMNNGINNCK
;
A
#
# COMPACT_ATOMS: atom_id res chain seq x y z
N MET A 1 -9.58 -2.84 -15.71
CA MET A 1 -9.65 -1.52 -16.32
C MET A 1 -8.32 -1.23 -16.96
N ASP A 2 -8.26 -1.44 -18.26
CA ASP A 2 -7.16 -1.06 -19.12
C ASP A 2 -7.43 0.34 -19.66
N TYR A 3 -6.68 1.34 -19.19
CA TYR A 3 -6.82 2.73 -19.64
C TYR A 3 -6.33 2.94 -21.08
N THR A 4 -5.74 1.93 -21.71
CA THR A 4 -5.39 1.94 -23.14
C THR A 4 -6.52 1.39 -24.01
N ASP A 5 -7.53 0.73 -23.42
CA ASP A 5 -8.72 0.29 -24.11
C ASP A 5 -9.79 1.39 -24.13
N LYS A 6 -10.29 1.68 -25.33
CA LYS A 6 -11.32 2.70 -25.55
C LYS A 6 -12.65 2.31 -24.90
N ASP A 7 -13.01 1.03 -24.90
CA ASP A 7 -14.28 0.59 -24.31
C ASP A 7 -14.28 0.76 -22.78
N ASP A 8 -13.15 0.51 -22.12
CA ASP A 8 -12.97 0.73 -20.68
C ASP A 8 -13.01 2.22 -20.32
N VAL A 9 -12.43 3.09 -21.15
CA VAL A 9 -12.49 4.56 -20.98
C VAL A 9 -13.92 5.08 -21.20
N ASP A 10 -14.62 4.60 -22.23
CA ASP A 10 -16.02 4.94 -22.49
C ASP A 10 -16.91 4.55 -21.30
N ALA A 11 -16.69 3.37 -20.71
CA ALA A 11 -17.39 2.89 -19.52
C ALA A 11 -17.10 3.75 -18.27
N LEU A 12 -15.85 4.17 -18.08
CA LEU A 12 -15.47 5.05 -16.97
C LEU A 12 -16.18 6.42 -17.08
N LEU A 13 -16.20 7.03 -18.25
CA LEU A 13 -16.89 8.31 -18.48
C LEU A 13 -18.41 8.19 -18.27
N TYR A 14 -18.99 7.04 -18.63
CA TYR A 14 -20.41 6.77 -18.41
C TYR A 14 -20.76 6.67 -16.91
N THR A 15 -19.96 5.91 -16.16
CA THR A 15 -20.21 5.72 -14.73
C THR A 15 -20.05 7.02 -13.94
N THR A 16 -19.02 7.80 -14.25
CA THR A 16 -18.78 9.11 -13.61
C THR A 16 -19.90 10.11 -13.90
N THR A 17 -20.41 10.16 -15.13
CA THR A 17 -21.53 11.06 -15.49
C THR A 17 -22.83 10.69 -14.79
N ILE A 18 -23.14 9.39 -14.66
CA ILE A 18 -24.33 8.92 -13.92
C ILE A 18 -24.22 9.22 -12.43
N CYS A 19 -23.04 9.02 -11.83
CA CYS A 19 -22.84 9.28 -10.41
C CYS A 19 -22.91 10.77 -10.08
N ASN A 20 -22.47 11.65 -10.98
CA ASN A 20 -22.45 13.09 -10.76
C ASN A 20 -23.76 13.82 -11.10
N ILE A 21 -24.60 13.26 -11.98
CA ILE A 21 -25.83 13.92 -12.44
C ILE A 21 -27.05 13.15 -11.93
N ALA A 22 -27.59 13.59 -10.80
CA ALA A 22 -28.82 13.03 -10.25
C ALA A 22 -30.00 13.20 -11.24
N GLY A 23 -30.58 12.08 -11.67
CA GLY A 23 -31.86 12.04 -12.38
C GLY A 23 -31.80 11.88 -13.91
N VAL A 24 -30.63 11.63 -14.51
CA VAL A 24 -30.55 11.32 -15.94
C VAL A 24 -29.88 9.96 -16.16
N MET A 25 -30.69 8.93 -16.38
CA MET A 25 -30.22 7.62 -16.81
C MET A 25 -30.50 7.43 -18.30
N TYR A 26 -29.46 7.53 -19.11
CA TYR A 26 -29.44 7.04 -20.49
C TYR A 26 -28.71 5.70 -20.52
N ALA A 27 -29.10 4.80 -21.43
CA ALA A 27 -28.40 3.52 -21.61
C ALA A 27 -26.97 3.74 -22.12
N PHE A 28 -26.04 2.85 -21.76
CA PHE A 28 -24.62 2.94 -22.15
C PHE A 28 -24.43 3.11 -23.66
N GLU A 29 -25.19 2.37 -24.48
CA GLU A 29 -25.11 2.50 -25.95
C GLU A 29 -25.47 3.90 -26.45
N VAL A 30 -26.47 4.54 -25.84
CA VAL A 30 -26.88 5.90 -26.18
C VAL A 30 -25.80 6.91 -25.76
N PHE A 31 -25.16 6.66 -24.62
CA PHE A 31 -24.04 7.47 -24.14
C PHE A 31 -22.84 7.40 -25.08
N ARG A 32 -22.50 6.21 -25.61
CA ARG A 32 -21.40 6.07 -26.59
C ARG A 32 -21.58 6.96 -27.82
N HIS A 33 -22.81 7.16 -28.27
CA HIS A 33 -23.09 8.09 -29.37
C HIS A 33 -22.82 9.56 -29.00
N THR A 34 -22.92 9.94 -27.74
CA THR A 34 -22.57 11.29 -27.27
C THR A 34 -21.05 11.51 -27.24
N LEU A 35 -20.27 10.47 -26.95
CA LEU A 35 -18.81 10.49 -26.99
C LEU A 35 -18.25 10.62 -28.41
N ALA A 36 -19.05 10.37 -29.45
CA ALA A 36 -18.67 10.67 -30.83
C ALA A 36 -18.49 12.19 -31.09
N ASN A 37 -19.03 13.04 -30.20
CA ASN A 37 -18.76 14.47 -30.22
C ASN A 37 -17.49 14.77 -29.40
N GLU A 38 -16.39 15.04 -30.10
CA GLU A 38 -15.08 15.31 -29.50
C GLU A 38 -15.11 16.45 -28.46
N LYS A 39 -15.96 17.46 -28.63
CA LYS A 39 -16.05 18.57 -27.67
C LYS A 39 -16.61 18.10 -26.33
N ILE A 40 -17.64 17.26 -26.36
CA ILE A 40 -18.30 16.73 -25.16
C ILE A 40 -17.36 15.75 -24.46
N ALA A 41 -16.74 14.85 -25.24
CA ALA A 41 -15.76 13.90 -24.71
C ALA A 41 -14.58 14.62 -24.03
N HIS A 42 -14.01 15.66 -24.67
CA HIS A 42 -12.92 16.43 -24.10
C HIS A 42 -13.32 17.16 -22.82
N GLU A 43 -14.52 17.74 -22.75
CA GLU A 43 -15.01 18.39 -21.54
C GLU A 43 -15.16 17.39 -20.39
N MET A 44 -15.73 16.21 -20.67
CA MET A 44 -15.87 15.13 -19.67
C MET A 44 -14.51 14.63 -19.18
N ILE A 45 -13.55 14.42 -20.07
CA ILE A 45 -12.19 14.01 -19.71
C ILE A 45 -11.53 15.09 -18.85
N SER A 46 -11.65 16.37 -19.21
CA SER A 46 -11.05 17.48 -18.45
C SER A 46 -11.64 17.61 -17.04
N VAL A 47 -12.94 17.34 -16.88
CA VAL A 47 -13.59 17.25 -15.57
C VAL A 47 -13.02 16.11 -14.75
N LEU A 48 -12.89 14.92 -15.34
CA LEU A 48 -12.33 13.73 -14.71
C LEU A 48 -10.87 13.94 -14.30
N GLU A 49 -10.05 14.56 -15.17
CA GLU A 49 -8.66 14.93 -14.87
C GLU A 49 -8.56 15.84 -13.64
N ARG A 50 -9.42 16.86 -13.58
CA ARG A 50 -9.47 17.79 -12.44
C ARG A 50 -9.87 17.08 -11.15
N GLU A 51 -10.87 16.21 -11.20
CA GLU A 51 -11.29 15.42 -10.03
C GLU A 51 -10.18 14.47 -9.57
N THR A 52 -9.52 13.80 -10.51
CA THR A 52 -8.39 12.91 -10.25
C THR A 52 -7.20 13.67 -9.66
N ALA A 53 -6.91 14.89 -10.14
CA ALA A 53 -5.86 15.75 -9.62
C ALA A 53 -6.13 16.28 -8.19
N VAL A 54 -7.40 16.37 -7.79
CA VAL A 54 -7.76 16.67 -6.40
C VAL A 54 -7.63 15.42 -5.54
N LEU A 55 -8.14 14.27 -6.02
CA LEU A 55 -8.03 12.99 -5.30
C LEU A 55 -6.57 12.59 -5.05
N SER A 56 -5.68 12.81 -6.01
CA SER A 56 -4.25 12.46 -5.89
C SER A 56 -3.53 13.23 -4.78
N GLN A 57 -4.05 14.37 -4.32
CA GLN A 57 -3.47 15.13 -3.21
C GLN A 57 -3.67 14.42 -1.85
N PHE A 58 -4.68 13.56 -1.76
CA PHE A 58 -5.03 12.82 -0.55
C PHE A 58 -4.60 11.36 -0.61
N GLN A 59 -4.17 10.88 -1.78
CA GLN A 59 -3.54 9.58 -1.91
C GLN A 59 -2.15 9.63 -1.27
N THR A 60 -1.94 8.80 -0.26
CA THR A 60 -0.59 8.56 0.26
C THR A 60 0.25 8.05 -0.90
N LYS A 61 1.35 8.75 -1.21
CA LYS A 61 2.30 8.28 -2.22
C LYS A 61 2.76 6.90 -1.79
N GLN A 62 2.24 5.87 -2.46
CA GLN A 62 2.74 4.53 -2.30
C GLN A 62 4.15 4.57 -2.89
N GLU A 63 5.17 4.68 -2.03
CA GLU A 63 6.51 4.29 -2.45
C GLU A 63 6.34 2.86 -2.95
N THR A 64 6.68 2.63 -4.21
CA THR A 64 6.71 1.29 -4.78
C THR A 64 7.75 0.53 -3.97
N SER A 65 7.30 -0.10 -2.89
CA SER A 65 8.11 -1.05 -2.16
C SER A 65 8.36 -2.16 -3.16
N ASP A 66 9.61 -2.26 -3.60
CA ASP A 66 10.14 -3.30 -4.47
C ASP A 66 10.11 -4.64 -3.70
N LEU A 67 8.92 -5.04 -3.23
CA LEU A 67 8.69 -6.38 -2.72
C LEU A 67 8.71 -7.27 -3.95
N GLY A 68 9.84 -7.95 -4.09
CA GLY A 68 10.20 -8.78 -5.23
C GLY A 68 9.02 -9.56 -5.80
N SER A 69 8.97 -9.53 -7.13
CA SER A 69 8.14 -10.32 -8.04
C SER A 69 7.73 -11.68 -7.47
N THR A 70 6.69 -11.68 -6.66
CA THR A 70 5.88 -12.86 -6.45
C THR A 70 4.66 -12.58 -7.29
N GLU A 71 4.35 -13.47 -8.24
CA GLU A 71 3.12 -13.40 -9.02
C GLU A 71 1.93 -13.57 -8.07
N VAL A 72 1.58 -12.49 -7.36
CA VAL A 72 0.37 -12.41 -6.58
C VAL A 72 -0.70 -12.09 -7.60
N THR A 73 -1.42 -13.13 -8.04
CA THR A 73 -2.69 -12.93 -8.74
C THR A 73 -3.48 -11.90 -7.93
N PRO A 74 -3.85 -10.75 -8.51
CA PRO A 74 -4.56 -9.72 -7.75
C PRO A 74 -5.82 -10.36 -7.16
N GLY A 75 -5.83 -10.53 -5.85
CA GLY A 75 -6.96 -11.10 -5.13
C GLY A 75 -8.20 -10.24 -5.38
N MET A 76 -9.38 -10.87 -5.42
CA MET A 76 -10.61 -10.09 -5.59
C MET A 76 -10.85 -9.22 -4.36
N ILE A 77 -11.36 -8.00 -4.59
CA ILE A 77 -11.74 -7.06 -3.51
C ILE A 77 -12.65 -7.73 -2.46
N GLY A 78 -13.50 -8.67 -2.90
CA GLY A 78 -14.39 -9.43 -2.04
C GLY A 78 -13.66 -10.34 -1.05
N GLU A 79 -12.53 -10.95 -1.43
CA GLU A 79 -11.72 -11.78 -0.52
C GLU A 79 -11.05 -10.90 0.56
N LEU A 80 -10.61 -9.70 0.16
CA LEU A 80 -10.02 -8.73 1.06
C LEU A 80 -11.05 -8.22 2.07
N ILE A 81 -12.24 -7.84 1.60
CA ILE A 81 -13.37 -7.44 2.46
C ILE A 81 -13.77 -8.59 3.41
N ALA A 82 -13.89 -9.82 2.91
CA ALA A 82 -14.19 -10.97 3.75
C ALA A 82 -13.13 -11.18 4.85
N THR A 83 -11.85 -10.99 4.53
CA THR A 83 -10.75 -11.06 5.49
C THR A 83 -10.84 -9.97 6.55
N LEU A 84 -11.15 -8.73 6.14
CA LEU A 84 -11.36 -7.62 7.07
C LEU A 84 -12.55 -7.90 8.01
N ILE A 85 -13.66 -8.42 7.50
CA ILE A 85 -14.82 -8.81 8.32
C ILE A 85 -14.43 -9.89 9.33
N MET A 86 -13.73 -10.95 8.89
CA MET A 86 -13.23 -12.00 9.79
C MET A 86 -12.27 -11.45 10.86
N SER A 87 -11.53 -10.38 10.55
CA SER A 87 -10.60 -9.72 11.48
C SER A 87 -11.30 -8.83 12.52
N GLY A 88 -12.61 -8.61 12.37
CA GLY A 88 -13.46 -7.85 13.28
C GLY A 88 -14.08 -6.57 12.70
N LEU A 89 -13.93 -6.32 11.38
CA LEU A 89 -14.63 -5.21 10.73
C LEU A 89 -16.14 -5.50 10.68
N ASP A 90 -16.96 -4.49 10.95
CA ASP A 90 -18.41 -4.65 10.88
C ASP A 90 -18.86 -4.97 9.45
N ALA A 91 -19.67 -6.01 9.30
CA ALA A 91 -20.08 -6.53 7.99
C ALA A 91 -21.04 -5.59 7.26
N HIS A 92 -21.90 -4.88 8.01
CA HIS A 92 -22.83 -3.92 7.43
C HIS A 92 -22.06 -2.71 6.89
N TYR A 93 -21.15 -2.16 7.71
CA TYR A 93 -20.25 -1.11 7.24
C TYR A 93 -19.44 -1.55 6.02
N ALA A 94 -18.79 -2.72 6.07
CA ALA A 94 -17.91 -3.17 4.98
C ALA A 94 -18.61 -3.46 3.64
N LEU A 95 -19.90 -3.84 3.67
CA LEU A 95 -20.65 -4.21 2.46
C LEU A 95 -21.55 -3.10 1.94
N GLU A 96 -21.97 -2.15 2.79
CA GLU A 96 -22.99 -1.15 2.45
C GLU A 96 -22.51 0.30 2.56
N GLU A 97 -21.58 0.60 3.48
CA GLU A 97 -21.19 1.99 3.79
C GLU A 97 -19.73 2.33 3.45
N MET A 98 -18.83 1.34 3.39
CA MET A 98 -17.40 1.55 3.24
C MET A 98 -17.03 2.01 1.82
N GLU A 99 -16.30 3.12 1.72
CA GLU A 99 -15.80 3.61 0.45
C GLU A 99 -14.46 2.94 0.07
N LEU A 100 -14.17 2.88 -1.22
CA LEU A 100 -12.93 2.25 -1.71
C LEU A 100 -11.67 2.96 -1.20
N CYS A 101 -11.77 4.26 -0.90
CA CYS A 101 -10.70 5.08 -0.33
C CYS A 101 -10.39 4.75 1.14
N ASP A 102 -11.30 4.08 1.85
CA ASP A 102 -11.10 3.66 3.24
C ASP A 102 -10.29 2.37 3.34
N LEU A 103 -10.29 1.54 2.29
CA LEU A 103 -9.63 0.24 2.29
C LEU A 103 -8.14 0.28 2.68
N PRO A 104 -7.31 1.21 2.16
CA PRO A 104 -5.90 1.30 2.55
C PRO A 104 -5.70 1.45 4.07
N LEU A 105 -6.56 2.24 4.73
CA LEU A 105 -6.49 2.46 6.18
C LEU A 105 -6.74 1.17 6.95
N TYR A 106 -7.77 0.40 6.55
CA TYR A 106 -8.11 -0.87 7.20
C TYR A 106 -7.08 -1.96 6.91
N ILE A 107 -6.51 -1.99 5.71
CA ILE A 107 -5.42 -2.90 5.35
C ILE A 107 -4.19 -2.63 6.24
N GLU A 108 -3.77 -1.37 6.35
CA GLU A 108 -2.63 -0.99 7.21
C GLU A 108 -2.87 -1.37 8.68
N ALA A 109 -4.07 -1.09 9.19
CA ALA A 109 -4.44 -1.47 10.56
C ALA A 109 -4.43 -3.00 10.76
N TYR A 110 -4.93 -3.75 9.78
CA TYR A 110 -4.92 -5.21 9.79
C TYR A 110 -3.48 -5.76 9.77
N GLU A 111 -2.62 -5.25 8.88
CA GLU A 111 -1.23 -5.67 8.78
C GLU A 111 -0.47 -5.38 10.06
N ARG A 112 -0.64 -4.19 10.66
CA ARG A 112 -0.03 -3.85 11.96
C ARG A 112 -0.47 -4.82 13.06
N LYS A 113 -1.78 -5.07 13.18
CA LYS A 113 -2.31 -6.03 14.15
C LYS A 113 -1.72 -7.43 13.94
N LYS A 114 -1.57 -7.85 12.68
CA LYS A 114 -1.00 -9.16 12.33
C LYS A 114 0.49 -9.24 12.67
N LYS A 115 1.27 -8.18 12.43
CA LYS A 115 2.69 -8.08 12.84
C LYS A 115 2.83 -8.22 14.35
N GLU A 116 2.06 -7.45 15.12
CA GLU A 116 2.04 -7.51 16.59
C GLU A 116 1.68 -8.93 17.10
N GLN A 117 0.70 -9.58 16.47
CA GLN A 117 0.32 -10.95 16.81
C GLN A 117 1.46 -11.95 16.53
N MET A 118 2.08 -11.87 15.36
CA MET A 118 3.19 -12.76 15.01
C MET A 118 4.40 -12.55 15.94
N GLU A 119 4.73 -11.32 16.30
CA GLU A 119 5.77 -11.00 17.27
C GLU A 119 5.43 -11.51 18.68
N SER A 120 4.17 -11.41 19.10
CA SER A 120 3.69 -11.97 20.35
C SER A 120 3.81 -13.50 20.37
N ASP A 121 3.39 -14.17 19.29
CA ASP A 121 3.48 -15.63 19.16
C ASP A 121 4.95 -16.10 19.19
N ARG A 122 5.86 -15.36 18.54
CA ARG A 122 7.30 -15.61 18.62
C ARG A 122 7.81 -15.48 20.05
N LEU A 123 7.41 -14.41 20.76
CA LEU A 123 7.80 -14.19 22.15
C LEU A 123 7.29 -15.28 23.07
N TRP A 124 6.02 -15.68 22.94
CA TRP A 124 5.44 -16.76 23.74
C TRP A 124 6.12 -18.09 23.45
N THR A 125 6.42 -18.37 22.18
CA THR A 125 7.18 -19.57 21.79
C THR A 125 8.55 -19.57 22.44
N TYR A 126 9.27 -18.45 22.40
CA TYR A 126 10.56 -18.27 23.06
C TYR A 126 10.48 -18.55 24.57
N LEU A 127 9.50 -17.96 25.26
CA LEU A 127 9.29 -18.17 26.70
C LEU A 127 9.00 -19.64 27.05
N ASN A 128 8.23 -20.32 26.21
CA ASN A 128 7.87 -21.72 26.42
C ASN A 128 9.06 -22.67 26.23
N ILE A 129 9.97 -22.38 25.29
CA ILE A 129 11.13 -23.25 25.05
C ILE A 129 12.30 -22.94 25.97
N LEU A 130 12.41 -21.72 26.50
CA LEU A 130 13.54 -21.27 27.31
C LEU A 130 13.94 -22.20 28.48
N PRO A 131 13.02 -22.85 29.21
CA PRO A 131 13.37 -23.84 30.24
C PRO A 131 14.08 -25.09 29.70
N HIS A 132 13.99 -25.33 28.39
CA HIS A 132 14.49 -26.52 27.69
C HIS A 132 15.70 -26.23 26.79
N VAL A 133 16.13 -24.98 26.67
CA VAL A 133 17.29 -24.56 25.85
C VAL A 133 18.32 -23.83 26.68
N ASP A 134 19.58 -23.86 26.22
CA ASP A 134 20.64 -23.06 26.81
C ASP A 134 20.44 -21.59 26.43
N GLY A 135 20.00 -20.77 27.38
CA GLY A 135 19.73 -19.34 27.18
C GLY A 135 20.93 -18.52 26.68
N LYS A 136 22.15 -19.05 26.75
CA LYS A 136 23.33 -18.41 26.14
C LYS A 136 23.33 -18.51 24.61
N LYS A 137 22.65 -19.52 24.05
CA LYS A 137 22.59 -19.75 22.59
C LYS A 137 21.44 -18.99 21.93
N LEU A 138 20.45 -18.57 22.72
CA LEU A 138 19.27 -17.83 22.29
C LEU A 138 19.08 -16.63 23.22
N PRO A 139 19.87 -15.55 23.06
CA PRO A 139 19.77 -14.37 23.91
C PRO A 139 18.48 -13.57 23.68
N SER A 140 17.89 -13.62 22.48
CA SER A 140 16.66 -12.89 22.14
C SER A 140 15.63 -13.78 21.43
N ALA A 141 14.35 -13.42 21.56
CA ALA A 141 13.26 -14.05 20.80
C ALA A 141 13.41 -13.86 19.28
N ARG A 142 14.13 -12.82 18.84
CA ARG A 142 14.43 -12.58 17.41
C ARG A 142 15.36 -13.64 16.82
N ASP A 143 16.15 -14.32 17.66
CA ASP A 143 17.08 -15.37 17.22
C ASP A 143 16.37 -16.71 16.91
N LEU A 144 15.07 -16.84 17.24
CA LEU A 144 14.29 -18.03 16.86
C LEU A 144 14.10 -18.11 15.35
N TYR A 145 13.62 -17.01 14.77
CA TYR A 145 13.46 -16.78 13.35
C TYR A 145 13.19 -15.28 13.11
N SER A 146 13.71 -14.77 11.99
CA SER A 146 13.54 -13.39 11.56
C SER A 146 12.25 -13.22 10.76
N PHE A 147 11.57 -12.10 10.93
CA PHE A 147 10.45 -11.75 10.06
C PHE A 147 10.93 -11.04 8.77
N PRO A 148 10.23 -11.21 7.63
CA PRO A 148 10.60 -10.54 6.39
C PRO A 148 10.66 -9.01 6.50
N TRP A 149 9.81 -8.40 7.35
CA TRP A 149 9.84 -6.94 7.56
C TRP A 149 11.01 -6.48 8.44
N GLU A 150 11.46 -7.31 9.38
CA GLU A 150 12.66 -7.02 10.17
C GLU A 150 13.91 -7.00 9.27
N GLU A 151 13.99 -7.92 8.29
CA GLU A 151 15.09 -7.94 7.32
C GLU A 151 15.10 -6.70 6.41
N MET A 152 13.92 -6.23 5.98
CA MET A 152 13.80 -4.99 5.20
C MET A 152 14.18 -3.76 6.03
N GLU A 153 13.78 -3.71 7.29
CA GLU A 153 14.15 -2.63 8.22
C GLU A 153 15.66 -2.61 8.49
N ASP A 154 16.27 -3.78 8.72
CA ASP A 154 17.71 -3.94 8.91
C ASP A 154 18.50 -3.49 7.67
N MET A 155 18.05 -3.85 6.47
CA MET A 155 18.68 -3.43 5.22
C MET A 155 18.61 -1.90 5.06
N LYS A 156 17.44 -1.30 5.32
CA LYS A 156 17.25 0.17 5.27
C LYS A 156 18.04 0.90 6.35
N GLU A 157 18.26 0.28 7.50
CA GLU A 157 19.14 0.81 8.55
C GLU A 157 20.61 0.69 8.18
N ALA A 158 21.04 -0.44 7.60
CA ALA A 158 22.40 -0.62 7.09
C ALA A 158 22.74 0.37 5.96
N GLU A 159 21.80 0.65 5.05
CA GLU A 159 21.95 1.68 4.02
C GLU A 159 22.13 3.08 4.61
N ARG A 160 21.33 3.42 5.64
CA ARG A 160 21.47 4.71 6.35
C ARG A 160 22.81 4.81 7.06
N ALA A 161 23.22 3.76 7.77
CA ALA A 161 24.52 3.73 8.44
C ALA A 161 25.69 3.88 7.45
N LEU A 162 25.62 3.20 6.30
CA LEU A 162 26.62 3.37 5.24
C LEU A 162 26.64 4.79 4.66
N ALA A 163 25.50 5.43 4.51
CA ALA A 163 25.43 6.82 4.06
C ALA A 163 26.03 7.79 5.09
N GLU A 164 25.69 7.64 6.37
CA GLU A 164 26.24 8.43 7.47
C GLU A 164 27.76 8.21 7.63
N ASP A 165 28.22 6.96 7.52
CA ASP A 165 29.64 6.60 7.54
C ASP A 165 30.38 7.16 6.33
N ALA A 166 29.76 7.19 5.14
CA ALA A 166 30.34 7.79 3.94
C ALA A 166 30.52 9.31 4.11
N GLU A 167 29.52 10.02 4.64
CA GLU A 167 29.63 11.45 4.96
C GLU A 167 30.74 11.71 5.99
N THR A 168 30.80 10.88 7.04
CA THR A 168 31.83 10.97 8.08
C THR A 168 33.23 10.69 7.52
N PHE A 169 33.34 9.72 6.61
CA PHE A 169 34.58 9.38 5.90
C PHE A 169 35.01 10.51 4.96
N GLU A 170 34.10 11.13 4.20
CA GLU A 170 34.42 12.28 3.37
C GLU A 170 34.91 13.46 4.20
N ILE A 171 34.27 13.75 5.33
CA ILE A 171 34.71 14.78 6.28
C ILE A 171 36.11 14.45 6.81
N PHE A 172 36.39 13.18 7.14
CA PHE A 172 37.73 12.74 7.56
C PHE A 172 38.78 12.89 6.46
N MET A 173 38.49 12.47 5.23
CA MET A 173 39.40 12.57 4.08
C MET A 173 39.69 14.03 3.71
N ASN A 174 38.68 14.89 3.79
CA ASN A 174 38.83 16.33 3.53
C ASN A 174 39.57 17.06 4.67
N ASN A 175 39.47 16.57 5.90
CA ASN A 175 40.13 17.17 7.07
C ASN A 175 41.46 16.50 7.47
N GLY A 176 41.93 15.46 6.76
CA GLY A 176 42.89 14.50 7.29
C GLY A 176 44.33 14.49 6.75
N ILE A 177 45.08 15.61 6.75
CA ILE A 177 46.58 15.63 6.84
C ILE A 177 47.12 16.79 7.73
N ASN A 178 46.34 17.77 8.18
CA ASN A 178 46.91 18.99 8.79
C ASN A 178 47.15 18.97 10.31
N ASN A 179 46.80 17.91 11.05
CA ASN A 179 46.91 17.88 12.53
C ASN A 179 47.73 16.72 13.11
N CYS A 180 48.59 16.06 12.33
CA CYS A 180 49.63 15.17 12.86
C CYS A 180 51.01 15.84 12.77
N LYS A 181 51.27 16.86 13.58
CA LYS A 181 52.61 17.34 13.93
C LYS A 181 52.65 17.83 15.38
#